data_AF-A0A926VRH6-F1
#
_entry.id   AF-A0A926VRH6-F1
#
_cell.length_a   1.000
_cell.length_b   1.000
_cell.length_c   1.000
_cell.angle_alpha   90.00
_cell.angle_beta   90.00
_cell.angle_gamma   90.00
#
_symmetry.space_group_name_H-M   'P 1'
#
loop_
_entity.id
_entity.type
_entity.pdbx_description
1 polymer ?
#
loop_
_entity_poly.entity_id
_entity_poly.type
_entity_poly.pdbx_seq_one_letter_code
_entity_poly.pdbx_strand_id
1 'polypeptide(L)'
;MIVEWFTLWIGQKAVGFLVKTIISEEFVKDLIKDYAKDFFKYIFNNAVTAPFKREPLEKAVVMAVTEFLQLMQLDLNDSELAEDEIKKYEQPLKKFLKHPEVKGILGTAFKDDSQAIDTKKLETIWYELNASYPLPDDFNWKRIAKKYLQKVKEIIIGAPELREILDSRNLDKIQNNTTEIAGIIPDYDLERYQEAIKETYSNLNLDSLDTSL
;
A
#
# COMPACT_ATOMS: atom_id res chain seq x y z
N MET A 1 -21.85 4.40 12.38
CA MET A 1 -21.04 5.02 11.31
C MET A 1 -19.55 4.77 11.56
N ILE A 2 -18.69 4.80 10.53
CA ILE A 2 -17.24 4.58 10.67
C ILE A 2 -16.58 5.48 11.73
N VAL A 3 -17.09 6.71 11.89
CA VAL A 3 -16.65 7.65 12.93
C VAL A 3 -16.93 7.14 14.35
N GLU A 4 -18.12 6.58 14.61
CA GLU A 4 -18.49 6.04 15.94
C GLU A 4 -17.72 4.74 16.25
N TRP A 5 -17.53 3.89 15.25
CA TRP A 5 -16.68 2.71 15.40
C TRP A 5 -15.25 3.12 15.76
N PHE A 6 -14.74 4.15 15.07
CA PHE A 6 -13.40 4.66 15.27
C PHE A 6 -13.21 5.28 16.66
N THR A 7 -14.14 6.11 17.15
CA THR A 7 -14.01 6.73 18.48
C THR A 7 -13.97 5.68 19.58
N LEU A 8 -14.78 4.62 19.46
CA LEU A 8 -14.73 3.46 20.36
C LEU A 8 -13.40 2.71 20.25
N TRP A 9 -12.94 2.44 19.04
CA TRP A 9 -11.69 1.71 18.80
C TRP A 9 -10.47 2.47 19.37
N ILE A 10 -10.37 3.79 19.14
CA ILE A 10 -9.33 4.62 19.74
C ILE A 10 -9.43 4.66 21.25
N GLY A 11 -10.63 4.77 21.81
CA GLY A 11 -10.81 4.77 23.27
C GLY A 11 -10.24 3.52 23.94
N GLN A 12 -10.20 2.40 23.22
CA GLN A 12 -9.66 1.13 23.70
C GLN A 12 -8.17 0.92 23.38
N LYS A 13 -7.68 1.42 22.25
CA LYS A 13 -6.35 1.08 21.70
C LYS A 13 -5.33 2.20 21.74
N ALA A 14 -5.77 3.47 21.71
CA ALA A 14 -4.88 4.60 21.60
C ALA A 14 -4.07 4.83 22.87
N VAL A 15 -2.76 4.65 22.79
CA VAL A 15 -1.80 5.01 23.84
C VAL A 15 -1.02 6.24 23.37
N GLY A 16 -0.98 7.27 24.21
CA GLY A 16 -0.29 8.52 23.90
C GLY A 16 -1.22 9.68 23.53
N PHE A 17 -0.85 10.88 23.98
CA PHE A 17 -1.67 12.08 23.80
C PHE A 17 -1.68 12.58 22.34
N LEU A 18 -0.62 12.38 21.56
CA LEU A 18 -0.58 12.84 20.16
C LEU A 18 -1.63 12.12 19.33
N VAL A 19 -1.82 10.82 19.56
CA VAL A 19 -2.85 10.04 18.87
C VAL A 19 -4.24 10.57 19.19
N LYS A 20 -4.52 10.82 20.48
CA LYS A 20 -5.80 11.34 20.96
C LYS A 20 -6.12 12.73 20.40
N THR A 21 -5.09 13.57 20.23
CA THR A 21 -5.26 14.94 19.73
C THR A 21 -5.26 15.03 18.20
N ILE A 22 -4.41 14.23 17.53
CA ILE A 22 -4.28 14.25 16.07
C ILE A 22 -5.43 13.51 15.40
N ILE A 23 -5.70 12.28 15.83
CA ILE A 23 -6.76 11.47 15.24
C ILE A 23 -8.11 11.82 15.90
N SER A 24 -8.51 13.08 15.69
CA SER A 24 -9.82 13.62 16.04
C SER A 24 -10.88 13.19 15.01
N GLU A 25 -12.15 13.36 15.36
CA GLU A 25 -13.27 13.13 14.43
C GLU A 25 -13.11 13.90 13.11
N GLU A 26 -12.68 15.17 13.18
CA GLU A 26 -12.44 16.00 12.00
C GLU A 26 -11.32 15.42 11.12
N PHE A 27 -10.21 15.01 11.74
CA PHE A 27 -9.10 14.40 11.02
C PHE A 27 -9.51 13.08 10.37
N VAL A 28 -10.30 12.24 11.06
CA VAL A 28 -10.82 10.98 10.50
C VAL A 28 -11.79 11.21 9.35
N LYS A 29 -12.67 12.21 9.44
CA LYS A 29 -13.55 12.58 8.32
C LYS A 29 -12.75 13.03 7.09
N ASP A 30 -11.65 13.77 7.32
CA ASP A 30 -10.72 14.19 6.26
C ASP A 30 -9.92 13.00 5.68
N LEU A 31 -9.49 12.06 6.53
CA LEU A 31 -8.84 10.82 6.12
C LEU A 31 -9.75 9.98 5.19
N ILE A 32 -11.02 9.83 5.53
CA ILE A 32 -11.86 8.81 4.88
C ILE A 32 -12.22 9.12 3.41
N LYS A 33 -12.28 10.40 2.99
CA LYS A 33 -12.73 10.74 1.62
C LYS A 33 -11.68 10.45 0.54
N ASP A 34 -10.53 11.10 0.62
CA ASP A 34 -9.52 11.08 -0.45
C ASP A 34 -8.20 10.42 -0.03
N TYR A 35 -7.97 10.24 1.27
CA TYR A 35 -6.72 9.65 1.75
C TYR A 35 -6.60 8.18 1.37
N ALA A 36 -7.68 7.40 1.47
CA ALA A 36 -7.65 5.97 1.14
C ALA A 36 -7.23 5.72 -0.31
N LYS A 37 -7.58 6.62 -1.23
CA LYS A 37 -7.14 6.55 -2.62
C LYS A 37 -5.62 6.67 -2.74
N ASP A 38 -5.04 7.71 -2.15
CA ASP A 38 -3.58 7.93 -2.17
C ASP A 38 -2.82 6.84 -1.40
N PHE A 39 -3.41 6.36 -0.31
CA PHE A 39 -2.83 5.34 0.55
C PHE A 39 -2.72 4.01 -0.18
N PHE A 40 -3.81 3.54 -0.78
CA PHE A 40 -3.81 2.27 -1.49
C PHE A 40 -3.52 2.37 -3.00
N LYS A 41 -3.05 3.52 -3.50
CA LYS A 41 -2.81 3.75 -4.95
C LYS A 41 -1.88 2.73 -5.61
N TYR A 42 -0.93 2.19 -4.84
CA TYR A 42 0.03 1.19 -5.31
C TYR A 42 -0.46 -0.26 -5.18
N ILE A 43 -1.65 -0.46 -4.60
CA ILE A 43 -2.28 -1.76 -4.39
C ILE A 43 -3.47 -1.90 -5.34
N PHE A 44 -4.32 -0.88 -5.40
CA PHE A 44 -5.41 -0.78 -6.36
C PHE A 44 -5.05 0.34 -7.33
N ASN A 45 -4.81 0.02 -8.61
CA ASN A 45 -4.67 0.98 -9.72
C ASN A 45 -5.97 1.81 -9.90
N ASN A 46 -6.31 2.65 -8.92
CA ASN A 46 -7.54 3.42 -8.76
C ASN A 46 -8.86 2.64 -8.56
N ALA A 47 -8.83 1.31 -8.37
CA ALA A 47 -10.04 0.49 -8.16
C ALA A 47 -10.67 0.56 -6.75
N VAL A 48 -10.21 1.48 -5.89
CA VAL A 48 -10.77 1.73 -4.54
C VAL A 48 -12.20 2.31 -4.61
N THR A 49 -12.72 2.59 -5.80
CA THR A 49 -14.02 3.23 -6.04
C THR A 49 -15.23 2.30 -5.90
N ALA A 50 -15.03 0.99 -5.72
CA ALA A 50 -16.12 0.03 -5.49
C ALA A 50 -16.76 0.26 -4.10
N PRO A 51 -18.07 0.61 -4.01
CA PRO A 51 -18.71 1.02 -2.75
C PRO A 51 -18.62 -0.02 -1.62
N PHE A 52 -18.66 -1.31 -1.97
CA PHE A 52 -18.65 -2.44 -1.04
C PHE A 52 -17.27 -2.78 -0.46
N LYS A 53 -16.19 -2.16 -0.96
CA LYS A 53 -14.82 -2.35 -0.44
C LYS A 53 -14.34 -1.16 0.40
N ARG A 54 -15.14 -0.09 0.52
CA ARG A 54 -14.72 1.16 1.16
C ARG A 54 -14.51 1.04 2.66
N GLU A 55 -15.51 0.55 3.39
CA GLU A 55 -15.45 0.56 4.85
C GLU A 55 -14.27 -0.24 5.43
N PRO A 56 -13.96 -1.48 4.99
CA PRO A 56 -12.79 -2.22 5.49
C PRO A 56 -11.46 -1.51 5.17
N LEU A 57 -11.34 -0.90 3.99
CA LEU A 57 -10.16 -0.13 3.58
C LEU A 57 -10.01 1.15 4.40
N GLU A 58 -11.09 1.90 4.61
CA GLU A 58 -11.10 3.10 5.43
C GLU A 58 -10.73 2.80 6.89
N LYS A 59 -11.29 1.73 7.47
CA LYS A 59 -10.88 1.24 8.79
C LYS A 59 -9.40 0.89 8.83
N ALA A 60 -8.88 0.22 7.80
CA ALA A 60 -7.47 -0.13 7.70
C ALA A 60 -6.55 1.10 7.66
N VAL A 61 -6.91 2.14 6.90
CA VAL A 61 -6.17 3.43 6.91
C VAL A 61 -6.11 4.00 8.32
N VAL A 62 -7.26 4.09 8.98
CA VAL A 62 -7.37 4.71 10.30
C VAL A 62 -6.56 3.95 11.35
N MET A 63 -6.63 2.61 11.34
CA MET A 63 -5.82 1.77 12.22
C MET A 63 -4.32 1.93 11.94
N ALA A 64 -3.90 1.91 10.68
CA ALA A 64 -2.50 2.03 10.30
C ALA A 64 -1.92 3.40 10.66
N VAL A 65 -2.64 4.49 10.36
CA VAL A 65 -2.19 5.86 10.72
C VAL A 65 -2.11 6.01 12.24
N THR A 66 -3.05 5.42 12.98
CA THR A 66 -3.01 5.42 14.45
C THR A 66 -1.77 4.69 14.97
N GLU A 67 -1.51 3.47 14.50
CA GLU A 67 -0.33 2.70 14.90
C GLU A 67 0.98 3.41 14.54
N PHE A 68 1.05 4.04 13.36
CA PHE A 68 2.20 4.85 12.98
C PHE A 68 2.43 6.02 13.93
N LEU A 69 1.38 6.77 14.30
CA LEU A 69 1.51 7.87 15.27
C LEU A 69 1.91 7.40 16.66
N GLN A 70 1.40 6.24 17.12
CA GLN A 70 1.83 5.65 18.39
C GLN A 70 3.32 5.35 18.39
N LEU A 71 3.84 4.84 17.27
CA LEU A 71 5.27 4.55 17.12
C LEU A 71 6.11 5.83 17.07
N MET A 72 5.65 6.87 16.35
CA MET A 72 6.30 8.19 16.36
C MET A 72 6.36 8.77 17.78
N GLN A 73 5.24 8.74 18.51
CA GLN A 73 5.18 9.24 19.87
C GLN A 73 6.05 8.43 20.84
N LEU A 74 6.06 7.09 20.70
CA LEU A 74 6.92 6.23 21.51
C LEU A 74 8.40 6.59 21.30
N ASP A 75 8.83 6.75 20.05
CA ASP A 75 10.21 7.13 19.74
C ASP A 75 10.55 8.52 20.31
N LEU A 76 9.64 9.49 20.20
CA LEU A 76 9.83 10.83 20.79
C LEU A 76 9.88 10.83 22.33
N ASN A 77 9.10 9.96 22.97
CA ASN A 77 9.13 9.79 24.43
C ASN A 77 10.45 9.16 24.89
N ASP A 78 11.05 8.29 24.08
CA ASP A 78 12.34 7.67 24.38
C ASP A 78 13.49 8.69 24.32
N SER A 79 13.31 9.83 23.64
CA SER A 79 14.32 10.88 23.38
C SER A 79 14.53 11.92 24.50
N GLU A 80 14.29 11.59 25.77
CA GLU A 80 14.41 12.51 26.93
C GLU A 80 13.57 13.82 26.84
N LEU A 81 12.67 13.95 25.85
CA LEU A 81 11.83 15.12 25.66
C LEU A 81 10.69 15.17 26.69
N ALA A 82 10.38 16.37 27.18
CA ALA A 82 9.20 16.57 28.03
C ALA A 82 7.89 16.51 27.22
N GLU A 83 6.78 16.15 27.88
CA GLU A 83 5.48 15.98 27.21
C GLU A 83 5.03 17.25 26.45
N ASP A 84 5.29 18.44 26.99
CA ASP A 84 4.98 19.72 26.38
C ASP A 84 5.84 20.02 25.13
N GLU A 85 7.05 19.48 25.06
CA GLU A 85 7.89 19.54 23.86
C GLU A 85 7.36 18.59 22.78
N ILE A 86 6.95 17.38 23.17
CA ILE A 86 6.36 16.41 22.25
C ILE A 86 5.03 16.94 21.71
N LYS A 87 4.25 17.70 22.49
CA LYS A 87 3.02 18.38 22.02
C LYS A 87 3.26 19.34 20.85
N LYS A 88 4.45 19.94 20.74
CA LYS A 88 4.77 20.84 19.63
C LYS A 88 4.78 20.12 18.27
N TYR A 89 4.91 18.80 18.25
CA TYR A 89 4.89 17.98 17.03
C TYR A 89 3.48 17.73 16.47
N GLU A 90 2.41 18.12 17.16
CA GLU A 90 1.03 17.84 16.71
C GLU A 90 0.75 18.35 15.29
N GLN A 91 1.02 19.63 15.03
CA GLN A 91 0.79 20.25 13.73
C GLN A 91 1.77 19.75 12.66
N PRO A 92 3.08 19.63 12.93
CA PRO A 92 4.04 18.97 12.04
C PRO A 92 3.61 17.55 11.61
N LEU A 93 3.13 16.73 12.54
CA LEU A 93 2.64 15.37 12.27
C LEU A 93 1.36 15.38 11.44
N LYS A 94 0.40 16.26 11.73
CA LYS A 94 -0.80 16.44 10.89
C LYS A 94 -0.44 16.78 9.46
N LYS A 95 0.48 17.73 9.26
CA LYS A 95 0.97 18.14 7.92
C LYS A 95 1.67 16.99 7.21
N PHE A 96 2.53 16.28 7.93
CA PHE A 96 3.28 15.14 7.42
C PHE A 96 2.36 14.01 6.93
N LEU A 97 1.38 13.61 7.75
CA LEU A 97 0.43 12.55 7.40
C LEU A 97 -0.44 12.91 6.19
N LYS A 98 -0.80 14.18 6.02
CA LYS A 98 -1.58 14.65 4.86
C LYS A 98 -0.78 14.68 3.57
N HIS A 99 0.55 14.52 3.59
CA HIS A 99 1.38 14.59 2.41
C HIS A 99 1.14 13.38 1.47
N PRO A 100 0.79 13.57 0.18
CA PRO A 100 0.39 12.46 -0.72
C PRO A 100 1.41 11.34 -0.86
N GLU A 101 2.70 11.66 -0.77
CA GLU A 101 3.76 10.65 -0.83
C GLU A 101 3.88 9.85 0.46
N VAL A 102 3.67 10.49 1.62
CA VAL A 102 3.66 9.80 2.92
C VAL A 102 2.52 8.81 2.97
N LYS A 103 1.32 9.20 2.52
CA LYS A 103 0.16 8.28 2.40
C LYS A 103 0.53 7.05 1.58
N GLY A 104 1.12 7.26 0.42
CA GLY A 104 1.50 6.18 -0.49
C GLY A 104 2.57 5.25 0.11
N ILE A 105 3.60 5.80 0.77
CA ILE A 105 4.65 5.02 1.43
C ILE A 105 4.07 4.20 2.58
N LEU A 106 3.23 4.79 3.43
CA LEU A 106 2.59 4.05 4.52
C LEU A 106 1.66 2.95 4.00
N GLY A 107 0.99 3.19 2.88
CA GLY A 107 0.13 2.20 2.25
C GLY A 107 0.86 1.05 1.57
N THR A 108 2.14 1.18 1.19
CA THR A 108 2.88 0.03 0.63
C THR A 108 3.03 -1.12 1.61
N ALA A 109 2.92 -0.85 2.92
CA ALA A 109 2.93 -1.88 3.96
C ALA A 109 1.81 -2.92 3.82
N PHE A 110 0.73 -2.61 3.08
CA PHE A 110 -0.38 -3.51 2.81
C PHE A 110 -0.18 -4.37 1.54
N LYS A 111 0.97 -4.28 0.86
CA LYS A 111 1.31 -5.21 -0.21
C LYS A 111 1.75 -6.56 0.37
N ASP A 112 1.36 -7.66 -0.28
CA ASP A 112 1.74 -9.02 0.09
C ASP A 112 3.25 -9.24 0.22
N ASP A 113 4.03 -8.62 -0.67
CA ASP A 113 5.48 -8.72 -0.74
C ASP A 113 6.20 -7.62 0.05
N SER A 114 5.49 -6.84 0.87
CA SER A 114 6.07 -5.71 1.59
C SER A 114 7.08 -6.16 2.65
N GLN A 115 8.37 -6.02 2.33
CA GLN A 115 9.48 -6.25 3.26
C GLN A 115 9.93 -4.98 4.00
N ALA A 116 9.71 -3.81 3.40
CA ALA A 116 10.17 -2.52 3.91
C ALA A 116 9.28 -1.38 3.43
N ILE A 117 9.20 -0.30 4.23
CA ILE A 117 8.74 1.01 3.75
C ILE A 117 9.96 1.92 3.57
N ASP A 118 9.86 2.91 2.68
CA ASP A 118 10.98 3.80 2.34
C ASP A 118 11.21 4.85 3.45
N THR A 119 12.04 4.49 4.42
CA THR A 119 12.35 5.36 5.57
C THR A 119 13.13 6.61 5.18
N LYS A 120 14.02 6.50 4.19
CA LYS A 120 14.82 7.65 3.73
C LYS A 120 13.91 8.72 3.14
N LYS A 121 12.89 8.29 2.39
CA LYS A 121 11.93 9.20 1.80
C LYS A 121 11.00 9.81 2.85
N LEU A 122 10.56 9.05 3.86
CA LEU A 122 9.81 9.58 4.99
C LEU A 122 10.60 10.66 5.75
N GLU A 123 11.87 10.39 6.02
CA GLU A 123 12.78 11.32 6.68
C GLU A 123 13.00 12.59 5.84
N THR A 124 13.24 12.44 4.54
CA THR A 124 13.40 13.57 3.61
C THR A 124 12.16 14.46 3.61
N ILE A 125 10.98 13.88 3.44
CA ILE A 125 9.71 14.62 3.46
C ILE A 125 9.48 15.30 4.82
N TRP A 126 9.89 14.66 5.93
CA TRP A 126 9.78 15.26 7.25
C TRP A 126 10.54 16.58 7.30
N TYR A 127 11.83 16.58 6.95
CA TYR A 127 12.66 17.77 7.03
C TYR A 127 12.29 18.84 5.99
N GLU A 128 11.78 18.45 4.83
CA GLU A 128 11.23 19.40 3.83
C GLU A 128 9.97 20.12 4.35
N LEU A 129 9.06 19.40 5.01
CA LEU A 129 7.80 19.97 5.48
C LEU A 129 7.93 20.67 6.83
N ASN A 130 8.83 20.20 7.68
CA ASN A 130 8.91 20.52 9.10
C ASN A 130 10.33 20.96 9.50
N ALA A 131 11.03 21.73 8.65
CA ALA A 131 12.39 22.20 8.90
C ALA A 131 12.61 22.87 10.28
N SER A 132 11.59 23.55 10.81
CA SER A 132 11.64 24.19 12.14
C SER A 132 11.42 23.23 13.32
N TYR A 133 11.14 21.95 13.05
CA TYR A 133 10.86 20.90 14.02
C TYR A 133 11.77 19.69 13.75
N PRO A 134 13.08 19.82 14.01
CA PRO A 134 14.01 18.71 13.86
C PRO A 134 13.60 17.58 14.81
N LEU A 135 13.74 16.34 14.34
CA LEU A 135 13.56 15.18 15.21
C LEU A 135 14.79 15.04 16.13
N PRO A 136 14.64 14.41 17.31
CA PRO A 136 15.76 14.10 18.17
C PRO A 136 16.86 13.29 17.46
N ASP A 137 18.12 13.46 17.89
CA ASP A 137 19.27 12.79 17.27
C ASP A 137 19.21 11.26 17.34
N ASP A 138 18.53 10.72 18.35
CA ASP A 138 18.33 9.29 18.56
C ASP A 138 17.04 8.74 17.91
N PHE A 139 16.28 9.59 17.22
CA PHE A 139 15.06 9.22 16.53
C PHE A 139 15.34 8.22 15.41
N ASN A 140 14.59 7.12 15.38
CA ASN A 140 14.94 5.96 14.54
C ASN A 140 13.82 5.55 13.58
N TRP A 141 13.85 6.15 12.38
CA TRP A 141 12.94 5.81 11.28
C TRP A 141 12.92 4.32 10.92
N LYS A 142 14.07 3.63 10.99
CA LYS A 142 14.16 2.19 10.68
C LYS A 142 13.44 1.34 11.72
N ARG A 143 13.56 1.70 13.00
CA ARG A 143 12.84 1.05 14.11
C ARG A 143 11.34 1.22 13.95
N ILE A 144 10.89 2.44 13.67
CA ILE A 144 9.47 2.75 13.41
C ILE A 144 8.95 1.95 12.22
N ALA A 145 9.65 1.95 11.08
CA ALA A 145 9.24 1.21 9.90
C ALA A 145 9.09 -0.30 10.15
N LYS A 146 10.05 -0.91 10.84
CA LYS A 146 9.99 -2.35 11.17
C LYS A 146 8.78 -2.67 12.05
N LYS A 147 8.53 -1.89 13.10
CA LYS A 147 7.38 -2.08 13.99
C LYS A 147 6.06 -1.79 13.25
N TYR A 148 6.02 -0.77 12.42
CA TYR A 148 4.85 -0.41 11.63
C TYR A 148 4.43 -1.54 10.68
N LEU A 149 5.38 -2.19 10.01
CA LEU A 149 5.09 -3.37 9.18
C LEU A 149 4.48 -4.52 9.98
N GLN A 150 4.95 -4.76 11.21
CA GLN A 150 4.36 -5.77 12.09
C GLN A 150 2.92 -5.40 12.45
N LYS A 151 2.68 -4.14 12.79
CA LYS A 151 1.33 -3.62 13.09
C LYS A 151 0.38 -3.72 11.90
N VAL A 152 0.84 -3.41 10.70
CA VAL A 152 0.03 -3.57 9.49
C VAL A 152 -0.31 -5.06 9.23
N LYS A 153 0.63 -5.98 9.46
CA LYS A 153 0.34 -7.42 9.40
C LYS A 153 -0.69 -7.85 10.44
N GLU A 154 -0.60 -7.35 11.68
CA GLU A 154 -1.62 -7.58 12.72
C GLU A 154 -3.00 -7.07 12.28
N ILE A 155 -3.07 -5.88 11.66
CA ILE A 155 -4.30 -5.30 11.12
C ILE A 155 -4.90 -6.22 10.04
N ILE A 156 -4.10 -6.66 9.07
CA ILE A 156 -4.56 -7.58 8.01
C ILE A 156 -5.01 -8.91 8.60
N ILE A 157 -4.32 -9.40 9.62
CA ILE A 157 -4.69 -10.67 10.27
C ILE A 157 -6.02 -10.56 11.03
N GLY A 158 -6.23 -9.45 11.72
CA GLY A 158 -7.41 -9.19 12.53
C GLY A 158 -8.66 -8.77 11.75
N ALA A 159 -8.56 -8.54 10.44
CA ALA A 159 -9.67 -8.10 9.60
C ALA A 159 -9.88 -9.05 8.39
N PRO A 160 -10.73 -10.09 8.54
CA PRO A 160 -10.99 -11.05 7.46
C PRO A 160 -11.47 -10.40 6.16
N GLU A 161 -12.39 -9.44 6.24
CA GLU A 161 -12.92 -8.69 5.09
C GLU A 161 -11.81 -7.93 4.34
N LEU A 162 -10.86 -7.36 5.07
CA LEU A 162 -9.71 -6.67 4.47
C LEU A 162 -8.81 -7.67 3.75
N ARG A 163 -8.57 -8.84 4.35
CA ARG A 163 -7.76 -9.89 3.74
C ARG A 163 -8.40 -10.38 2.43
N GLU A 164 -9.70 -10.66 2.42
CA GLU A 164 -10.41 -11.06 1.20
C GLU A 164 -10.30 -10.00 0.09
N ILE A 165 -10.38 -8.71 0.45
CA ILE A 165 -10.18 -7.61 -0.49
C ILE A 165 -8.76 -7.61 -1.06
N LEU A 166 -7.73 -7.86 -0.25
CA LEU A 166 -6.34 -7.90 -0.70
C LEU A 166 -6.06 -9.16 -1.53
N ASP A 167 -6.47 -10.33 -1.04
CA ASP A 167 -6.28 -11.64 -1.69
C ASP A 167 -6.95 -11.69 -3.07
N SER A 168 -8.18 -11.17 -3.19
CA SER A 168 -8.87 -11.08 -4.49
C SER A 168 -8.06 -10.31 -5.53
N ARG A 169 -7.27 -9.31 -5.12
CA ARG A 169 -6.40 -8.56 -6.03
C ARG A 169 -5.14 -9.31 -6.38
N ASN A 170 -4.61 -10.10 -5.46
CA ASN A 170 -3.45 -10.94 -5.77
C ASN A 170 -3.85 -12.01 -6.80
N LEU A 171 -5.07 -12.55 -6.71
CA LEU A 171 -5.63 -13.43 -7.73
C LEU A 171 -5.83 -12.70 -9.07
N ASP A 172 -6.40 -11.48 -9.09
CA ASP A 172 -6.51 -10.67 -10.31
C ASP A 172 -5.13 -10.42 -10.96
N LYS A 173 -4.10 -10.12 -10.15
CA LYS A 173 -2.73 -9.91 -10.62
C LYS A 173 -2.12 -11.19 -11.18
N ILE A 174 -2.32 -12.33 -10.52
CA ILE A 174 -1.87 -13.63 -11.01
C ILE A 174 -2.57 -13.96 -12.33
N GLN A 175 -3.88 -13.73 -12.43
CA GLN A 175 -4.65 -13.96 -13.65
C GLN A 175 -4.17 -13.05 -14.79
N ASN A 176 -4.01 -11.75 -14.55
CA ASN A 176 -3.51 -10.80 -15.55
C ASN A 176 -2.09 -11.14 -15.98
N ASN A 177 -1.18 -11.42 -15.04
CA ASN A 177 0.18 -11.85 -15.36
C ASN A 177 0.17 -13.16 -16.14
N THR A 178 -0.71 -14.12 -15.81
CA THR A 178 -0.83 -15.38 -16.56
C THR A 178 -1.39 -15.12 -17.96
N THR A 179 -2.26 -14.13 -18.15
CA THR A 179 -2.79 -13.74 -19.47
C THR A 179 -1.74 -12.99 -20.30
N GLU A 180 -0.89 -12.18 -19.68
CA GLU A 180 0.25 -11.50 -20.32
C GLU A 180 1.41 -12.47 -20.63
N ILE A 181 1.66 -13.46 -19.77
CA ILE A 181 2.67 -14.52 -19.97
C ILE A 181 2.16 -15.56 -20.98
N ALA A 182 0.87 -15.89 -20.97
CA ALA A 182 0.17 -16.59 -22.06
C ALA A 182 -0.11 -15.64 -23.23
N GLY A 183 0.88 -14.80 -23.56
CA GLY A 183 0.82 -13.84 -24.65
C GLY A 183 0.30 -14.55 -25.89
N ILE A 184 -0.82 -14.04 -26.41
CA ILE A 184 -1.52 -14.50 -27.63
C ILE A 184 -1.41 -16.02 -27.76
N ILE A 185 -2.40 -16.78 -27.27
CA ILE A 185 -2.64 -18.11 -27.83
C ILE A 185 -2.70 -17.87 -29.34
N PRO A 186 -1.69 -18.27 -30.13
CA PRO A 186 -1.78 -18.07 -31.57
C PRO A 186 -2.99 -18.88 -31.96
N ASP A 187 -3.95 -18.25 -32.62
CA ASP A 187 -5.03 -19.00 -33.24
C ASP A 187 -4.34 -19.95 -34.22
N TYR A 188 -4.16 -21.20 -33.78
CA TYR A 188 -3.33 -22.18 -34.46
C TYR A 188 -4.19 -22.75 -35.56
N ASP A 189 -4.44 -21.91 -36.56
CA ASP A 189 -5.17 -22.26 -37.76
C ASP A 189 -4.24 -23.11 -38.63
N LEU A 190 -4.29 -24.41 -38.36
CA LEU A 190 -3.53 -25.43 -39.07
C LEU A 190 -3.82 -25.40 -40.57
N GLU A 191 -5.04 -25.04 -40.98
CA GLU A 191 -5.41 -24.93 -42.39
C GLU A 191 -4.66 -23.77 -43.04
N ARG A 192 -4.63 -22.61 -42.38
CA ARG A 192 -3.93 -21.42 -42.89
C ARG A 192 -2.41 -21.60 -42.95
N TYR A 193 -1.83 -22.30 -41.98
CA TYR A 193 -0.41 -22.69 -42.03
C TYR A 193 -0.13 -23.69 -43.15
N GLN A 194 -1.02 -24.65 -43.36
CA GLN A 194 -0.89 -25.63 -44.44
C GLN A 194 -1.02 -24.97 -45.82
N GLU A 195 -1.94 -24.02 -45.98
CA GLU A 195 -2.08 -23.22 -47.21
C GLU A 195 -0.85 -22.35 -47.47
N ALA A 196 -0.32 -21.66 -46.45
CA ALA A 196 0.87 -20.83 -46.60
C ALA A 196 2.11 -21.63 -47.01
N ILE A 197 2.28 -22.85 -46.47
CA ILE A 197 3.36 -23.77 -46.87
C ILE A 197 3.11 -24.25 -48.31
N LYS A 198 1.89 -24.62 -48.67
CA LYS A 198 1.56 -25.04 -50.04
C LYS A 198 1.78 -23.92 -51.05
N GLU A 199 1.39 -22.69 -50.78
CA GLU A 199 1.62 -21.54 -51.68
C GLU A 199 3.12 -21.25 -51.82
N THR A 200 3.85 -21.14 -50.70
CA THR A 200 5.26 -20.74 -50.69
C THR A 200 6.16 -21.80 -51.33
N TYR A 201 5.81 -23.08 -51.18
CA TYR A 201 6.61 -24.21 -51.67
C TYR A 201 5.99 -24.93 -52.87
N SER A 202 4.89 -24.41 -53.45
CA SER A 202 4.22 -24.99 -54.64
C SER A 202 5.13 -25.11 -55.87
N ASN A 203 6.11 -24.21 -55.98
CA ASN A 203 7.07 -24.17 -57.09
C ASN A 203 8.39 -24.89 -56.77
N LEU A 204 8.53 -25.50 -55.58
CA LEU A 204 9.69 -26.31 -55.23
C LEU A 204 9.45 -27.74 -55.72
N ASN A 205 10.22 -28.14 -56.73
CA ASN A 205 10.17 -29.49 -57.25
C ASN A 205 10.81 -30.45 -56.23
N LEU A 206 9.99 -31.12 -55.43
CA LEU A 206 10.42 -32.02 -54.34
C LEU A 206 10.98 -33.36 -54.85
N ASP A 207 10.99 -33.60 -56.17
CA ASP A 207 11.58 -34.77 -56.81
C ASP A 207 13.09 -34.93 -56.52
N SER A 208 13.78 -33.89 -56.03
CA SER A 208 15.20 -33.94 -55.67
C SER A 208 15.47 -34.28 -54.20
N LEU A 209 14.44 -34.56 -53.39
CA LEU A 209 14.58 -34.92 -51.97
C LEU A 209 14.35 -36.42 -51.70
N ASP A 210 14.51 -37.27 -52.73
CA ASP A 210 14.73 -38.70 -52.54
C ASP A 210 16.15 -38.92 -51.99
N THR A 211 16.33 -38.70 -50.69
CA THR A 211 17.44 -39.32 -49.97
C THR A 211 17.03 -40.74 -49.65
N SER A 212 17.26 -41.62 -50.62
CA SER A 212 17.35 -43.05 -50.36
C SER A 212 18.51 -43.28 -49.39
N LEU A 213 18.20 -43.68 -48.16
CA LEU A 213 19.04 -44.47 -47.27
C LEU A 213 18.20 -45.09 -46.15
#